data_AF-A0A507DLV3-F1
#
_entry.id   AF-A0A507DLV3-F1
#
_cell.length_a   1.000
_cell.length_b   1.000
_cell.length_c   1.000
_cell.angle_alpha   90.00
_cell.angle_beta   90.00
_cell.angle_gamma   90.00
#
_symmetry.space_group_name_H-M   'P 1'
#
loop_
_entity.id
_entity.type
_entity.pdbx_description
1 polymer ?
#
loop_
_entity_poly.entity_id
_entity_poly.type
_entity_poly.pdbx_seq_one_letter_code
_entity_poly.pdbx_strand_id
1 'polypeptide(L)'
;MDLHGNKVYIDYLQTSVNFINGQINRGIGLHPKDVETGDVDEYDNKLQKYDTGEERYNEINPGDKVRIALDPGAFTKGYRARFSTQVYTIVKKDGFRFIVADSDGKELSYRYSINDLQFVNNITKVIQ
;
A
#
# COMPACT_ATOMS: atom_id res chain seq x y z
N MET A 1 16.41 29.68 -21.94
CA MET A 1 15.92 30.94 -21.33
C MET A 1 15.04 31.58 -22.37
N ASP A 2 13.78 31.83 -22.05
CA ASP A 2 12.94 32.67 -22.89
C ASP A 2 13.35 34.15 -22.73
N LEU A 3 12.75 35.02 -23.55
CA LEU A 3 13.00 36.47 -23.55
C LEU A 3 12.67 37.17 -22.21
N HIS A 4 12.08 36.46 -21.23
CA HIS A 4 11.68 36.99 -19.93
C HIS A 4 12.49 36.40 -18.76
N GLY A 5 13.53 35.60 -19.03
CA GLY A 5 14.36 35.00 -17.98
C GLY A 5 13.65 33.91 -17.16
N ASN A 6 12.51 33.42 -17.64
CA ASN A 6 11.78 32.36 -16.97
C ASN A 6 12.39 31.00 -17.33
N LYS A 7 12.69 30.20 -16.30
CA LYS A 7 13.06 28.80 -16.46
C LYS A 7 11.79 28.01 -16.78
N VAL A 8 11.57 27.69 -18.04
CA VAL A 8 10.47 26.83 -18.45
C VAL A 8 10.78 25.43 -17.92
N TYR A 9 9.96 24.92 -16.98
CA TYR A 9 10.13 23.60 -16.37
C TYR A 9 10.36 22.48 -17.42
N ILE A 10 9.71 22.61 -18.58
CA ILE A 10 9.83 21.70 -19.72
C ILE A 10 11.28 21.56 -20.20
N ASP A 11 12.05 22.65 -20.23
CA ASP A 11 13.44 22.66 -20.70
C ASP A 11 14.38 21.82 -19.82
N TYR A 12 14.00 21.58 -18.56
CA TYR A 12 14.77 20.80 -17.59
C TYR A 12 14.33 19.36 -17.46
N LEU A 13 13.20 18.96 -18.08
CA LEU A 13 12.68 17.60 -17.97
C LEU A 13 13.72 16.58 -18.44
N GLN A 14 14.39 16.84 -19.56
CA GLN A 14 15.41 15.92 -20.08
C GLN A 14 16.62 15.82 -19.14
N THR A 15 17.04 16.93 -18.51
CA THR A 15 18.11 16.91 -17.51
C THR A 15 17.72 16.08 -16.29
N SER A 16 16.48 16.20 -15.81
CA SER A 16 15.97 15.43 -14.68
C SER A 16 15.92 13.92 -14.99
N VAL A 17 15.44 13.55 -16.18
CA VAL A 17 15.44 12.15 -16.65
C VAL A 17 16.86 11.60 -16.72
N ASN A 18 17.78 12.34 -17.34
CA ASN A 18 19.19 11.92 -17.45
C ASN A 18 19.85 11.78 -16.08
N PHE A 19 19.53 12.66 -15.13
CA PHE A 19 20.03 12.59 -13.77
C PHE A 19 19.52 11.33 -13.05
N ILE A 20 18.20 11.11 -12.99
CA ILE A 20 17.60 9.95 -12.33
C ILE A 20 18.15 8.65 -12.92
N ASN A 21 18.17 8.55 -14.25
CA ASN A 21 18.63 7.35 -14.95
C ASN A 21 20.15 7.14 -14.85
N GLY A 22 20.91 8.19 -14.53
CA GLY A 22 22.37 8.14 -14.36
C GLY A 22 22.84 8.03 -12.91
N GLN A 23 21.95 7.91 -11.91
CA GLN A 23 22.34 7.65 -10.53
C GLN A 23 22.31 6.15 -10.22
N ILE A 24 23.25 5.67 -9.42
CA ILE A 24 23.26 4.27 -8.96
C ILE A 24 22.16 4.10 -7.92
N ASN A 25 21.27 3.14 -8.12
CA ASN A 25 20.33 2.74 -7.10
C ASN A 25 21.06 1.87 -6.05
N ARG A 26 21.06 2.31 -4.79
CA ARG A 26 21.82 1.67 -3.71
C ARG A 26 21.37 0.24 -3.39
N GLY A 27 20.11 -0.11 -3.68
CA GLY A 27 19.57 -1.45 -3.45
C GLY A 27 20.03 -2.47 -4.50
N ILE A 28 20.17 -2.04 -5.75
CA ILE A 28 20.52 -2.90 -6.89
C ILE A 28 21.93 -2.68 -7.44
N GLY A 29 22.68 -1.69 -6.94
CA GLY A 29 24.04 -1.40 -7.39
C GLY A 29 24.18 -0.94 -8.86
N LEU A 30 23.08 -0.85 -9.61
CA LEU A 30 23.03 -0.48 -11.02
C LEU A 30 22.36 0.88 -11.23
N HIS A 31 22.70 1.51 -12.35
CA HIS A 31 21.94 2.67 -12.84
C HIS A 31 20.63 2.21 -13.49
N PRO A 32 19.52 2.94 -13.35
CA PRO A 32 18.24 2.55 -13.98
C PRO A 32 18.32 2.35 -15.49
N LYS A 33 19.18 3.11 -16.19
CA LYS A 33 19.39 2.96 -17.65
C LYS A 33 20.13 1.68 -18.05
N ASP A 34 20.84 1.06 -17.11
CA ASP A 34 21.69 -0.11 -17.33
C ASP A 34 21.01 -1.40 -16.83
N VAL A 35 19.73 -1.34 -16.42
CA VAL A 35 18.94 -2.50 -15.96
C VAL A 35 18.41 -3.29 -17.15
N GLU A 36 18.71 -4.59 -17.18
CA GLU A 36 18.20 -5.55 -18.15
C GLU A 36 17.19 -6.52 -17.51
N THR A 37 16.41 -7.23 -18.33
CA THR A 37 15.39 -8.19 -17.84
C THR A 37 15.99 -9.27 -16.95
N GLY A 38 17.23 -9.71 -17.21
CA GLY A 38 17.90 -10.74 -16.41
C GLY A 38 18.34 -10.29 -15.02
N ASP A 39 18.52 -8.97 -14.81
CA ASP A 39 18.89 -8.43 -13.49
C ASP A 39 17.71 -8.51 -12.51
N VAL A 40 16.47 -8.44 -13.02
CA VAL A 40 15.23 -8.47 -12.23
C VAL A 40 15.13 -9.77 -11.44
N ASP A 41 15.40 -10.91 -12.08
CA ASP A 41 15.32 -12.23 -11.45
C ASP A 41 16.35 -12.38 -10.30
N GLU A 42 17.55 -11.81 -10.43
CA GLU A 42 18.56 -11.85 -9.37
C GLU A 42 18.13 -11.02 -8.14
N TYR A 43 17.51 -9.86 -8.38
CA TYR A 43 17.10 -8.95 -7.31
C TYR A 43 15.78 -9.34 -6.62
N ASP A 44 14.83 -9.92 -7.34
CA ASP A 44 13.58 -10.42 -6.76
C ASP A 44 13.86 -11.46 -5.66
N ASN A 45 14.84 -12.34 -5.88
CA ASN A 45 15.29 -13.33 -4.88
C ASN A 45 15.92 -12.68 -3.63
N LYS A 46 16.62 -11.55 -3.78
CA LYS A 46 17.21 -10.80 -2.63
C LYS A 46 16.13 -10.06 -1.83
N LEU A 47 15.10 -9.56 -2.50
CA LEU A 47 14.01 -8.79 -1.88
C LEU A 47 13.02 -9.67 -1.10
N GLN A 48 12.75 -10.90 -1.56
CA GLN A 48 11.88 -11.86 -0.86
C GLN A 48 12.30 -12.12 0.59
N LYS A 49 13.58 -11.95 0.94
CA LYS A 49 14.10 -12.17 2.31
C LYS A 49 13.55 -11.19 3.35
N TYR A 50 12.89 -10.10 2.94
CA TYR A 50 12.40 -9.04 3.84
C TYR A 50 10.87 -8.88 3.83
N ASP A 51 10.12 -9.79 3.19
CA ASP A 51 8.68 -9.62 3.01
C ASP A 51 7.86 -9.99 4.26
N THR A 52 7.85 -9.07 5.22
CA THR A 52 6.96 -9.11 6.40
C THR A 52 5.50 -8.81 6.06
N GLY A 53 5.21 -8.34 4.84
CA GLY A 53 3.86 -8.03 4.40
C GLY A 53 3.07 -9.28 4.05
N GLU A 54 3.73 -10.26 3.45
CA GLU A 54 3.12 -11.54 3.06
C GLU A 54 2.63 -12.35 4.26
N GLU A 55 3.42 -12.45 5.33
CA GLU A 55 3.04 -13.18 6.54
C GLU A 55 1.72 -12.63 7.13
N ARG A 56 1.66 -11.30 7.32
CA ARG A 56 0.46 -10.66 7.85
C ARG A 56 -0.74 -10.76 6.91
N TYR A 57 -0.52 -10.75 5.60
CA TYR A 57 -1.58 -10.97 4.62
C TYR A 57 -2.14 -12.40 4.68
N ASN A 58 -1.28 -13.39 4.97
CA ASN A 58 -1.67 -14.78 5.07
C ASN A 58 -2.47 -15.10 6.34
N GLU A 59 -2.28 -14.36 7.44
CA GLU A 59 -3.06 -14.49 8.67
C GLU A 59 -4.55 -14.16 8.48
N ILE A 60 -4.86 -13.29 7.53
CA ILE A 60 -6.22 -12.80 7.26
C ILE A 60 -6.96 -13.82 6.42
N ASN A 61 -8.24 -14.10 6.68
CA ASN A 61 -9.03 -15.02 5.87
C ASN A 61 -10.44 -14.49 5.55
N PRO A 62 -11.05 -14.92 4.42
CA PRO A 62 -12.48 -14.75 4.22
C PRO A 62 -13.27 -15.27 5.42
N GLY A 63 -14.23 -14.49 5.88
CA GLY A 63 -15.01 -14.73 7.10
C GLY A 63 -14.57 -13.89 8.31
N ASP A 64 -13.34 -13.36 8.31
CA ASP A 64 -12.84 -12.55 9.41
C ASP A 64 -13.64 -11.25 9.57
N LYS A 65 -13.80 -10.83 10.82
CA LYS A 65 -14.49 -9.60 11.19
C LYS A 65 -13.51 -8.46 11.36
N VAL A 66 -13.75 -7.38 10.63
CA VAL A 66 -12.86 -6.23 10.57
C VAL A 66 -13.63 -4.91 10.64
N ARG A 67 -12.97 -3.85 11.08
CA ARG A 67 -13.39 -2.46 10.88
C ARG A 67 -12.52 -1.83 9.81
N ILE A 68 -13.07 -0.88 9.06
CA ILE A 68 -12.36 -0.17 8.00
C ILE A 68 -11.85 1.17 8.50
N ALA A 69 -10.70 1.61 8.00
CA ALA A 69 -10.14 2.92 8.32
C ALA A 69 -11.06 4.04 7.81
N LEU A 70 -11.20 5.10 8.61
CA LEU A 70 -11.93 6.30 8.24
C LEU A 70 -10.95 7.32 7.66
N ASP A 71 -11.36 8.06 6.61
CA ASP A 71 -10.57 9.17 6.08
C ASP A 71 -10.53 10.31 7.12
N PRO A 72 -9.34 10.64 7.67
CA PRO A 72 -9.22 11.70 8.66
C PRO A 72 -9.39 13.11 8.05
N GLY A 73 -9.23 13.28 6.72
CA GLY A 73 -9.13 14.58 6.06
C GLY A 73 -7.79 15.30 6.34
N ALA A 74 -7.36 16.18 5.44
CA ALA A 74 -6.01 16.76 5.47
C ALA A 74 -5.74 17.78 6.60
N PHE A 75 -6.76 18.40 7.19
CA PHE A 75 -6.60 19.56 8.09
C PHE A 75 -7.42 19.50 9.36
N THR A 76 -7.79 18.30 9.81
CA THR A 76 -8.76 18.13 10.88
C THR A 76 -8.06 17.93 12.22
N LYS A 77 -8.17 18.93 13.12
CA LYS A 77 -7.57 18.90 14.47
C LYS A 77 -8.52 18.21 15.46
N GLY A 78 -8.00 17.31 16.30
CA GLY A 78 -8.72 16.69 17.42
C GLY A 78 -8.60 15.17 17.50
N TYR A 79 -9.17 14.56 18.55
CA TYR A 79 -9.25 13.11 18.70
C TYR A 79 -10.46 12.57 17.91
N ARG A 80 -10.20 11.82 16.83
CA ARG A 80 -11.23 11.14 16.04
C ARG A 80 -11.00 9.64 16.04
N ALA A 81 -12.10 8.88 15.95
CA ALA A 81 -12.03 7.45 15.72
C ALA A 81 -11.30 7.19 14.39
N ARG A 82 -10.29 6.31 14.43
CA ARG A 82 -9.49 5.95 13.24
C ARG A 82 -10.17 4.89 12.36
N PHE A 83 -11.12 4.15 12.93
CA PHE A 83 -11.81 3.04 12.28
C PHE A 83 -13.32 3.20 12.44
N SER A 84 -14.06 2.60 11.51
CA SER A 84 -15.51 2.55 11.50
C SER A 84 -16.06 1.93 12.79
N THR A 85 -17.22 2.41 13.24
CA THR A 85 -17.98 1.73 14.30
C THR A 85 -18.59 0.42 13.78
N GLN A 86 -19.05 0.43 12.53
CA GLN A 86 -19.57 -0.73 11.82
C GLN A 86 -18.49 -1.82 11.66
N VAL A 87 -18.90 -3.06 11.86
CA VAL A 87 -18.09 -4.26 11.60
C VAL A 87 -18.47 -4.83 10.25
N TYR A 88 -17.44 -5.20 9.48
CA TYR A 88 -17.51 -5.78 8.16
C TYR A 88 -16.94 -7.20 8.19
N THR A 89 -17.29 -7.98 7.17
CA THR A 89 -16.78 -9.34 6.99
C THR A 89 -15.90 -9.37 5.75
N ILE A 90 -14.72 -9.95 5.84
CA ILE A 90 -13.90 -10.20 4.65
C ILE A 90 -14.59 -11.25 3.80
N VAL A 91 -14.85 -10.94 2.53
CA VAL A 91 -15.50 -11.87 1.59
C VAL A 91 -14.47 -12.55 0.72
N LYS A 92 -13.45 -11.81 0.28
CA LYS A 92 -12.49 -12.31 -0.69
C LYS A 92 -11.15 -11.60 -0.57
N LYS A 93 -10.08 -12.33 -0.89
CA LYS A 93 -8.74 -11.81 -1.18
C LYS A 93 -8.55 -11.57 -2.68
N ASP A 94 -7.93 -10.45 -3.04
CA ASP A 94 -7.63 -10.06 -4.41
C ASP A 94 -6.26 -9.37 -4.48
N GLY A 95 -5.21 -10.16 -4.78
CA GLY A 95 -3.82 -9.76 -4.52
C GLY A 95 -3.60 -9.46 -3.04
N PHE A 96 -2.77 -8.47 -2.71
CA PHE A 96 -2.56 -8.00 -1.32
C PHE A 96 -3.69 -7.08 -0.79
N ARG A 97 -4.92 -7.26 -1.28
CA ARG A 97 -6.09 -6.47 -0.90
C ARG A 97 -7.29 -7.36 -0.59
N PHE A 98 -8.25 -6.79 0.13
CA PHE A 98 -9.43 -7.48 0.64
C PHE A 98 -10.71 -6.77 0.19
N ILE A 99 -11.71 -7.57 -0.18
CA ILE A 99 -13.08 -7.13 -0.41
C ILE A 99 -13.87 -7.47 0.86
N VAL A 100 -14.65 -6.52 1.35
CA VAL A 100 -15.44 -6.68 2.57
C VAL A 100 -16.93 -6.45 2.30
N ALA A 101 -17.78 -7.12 3.06
CA ALA A 101 -19.22 -6.92 3.06
C ALA A 101 -19.70 -6.34 4.39
N ASP A 102 -20.76 -5.54 4.34
CA ASP A 102 -21.44 -5.04 5.53
C ASP A 102 -22.26 -6.13 6.24
N SER A 103 -23.03 -5.73 7.27
CA SER A 103 -23.89 -6.66 8.02
C SER A 103 -25.04 -7.24 7.20
N ASP A 104 -25.44 -6.57 6.12
CA ASP A 104 -26.52 -7.02 5.23
C ASP A 104 -25.98 -7.94 4.11
N GLY A 105 -24.67 -8.20 4.11
CA GLY A 105 -24.00 -9.04 3.13
C GLY A 105 -23.70 -8.32 1.81
N LYS A 106 -23.86 -6.99 1.75
CA LYS A 106 -23.54 -6.21 0.56
C LYS A 106 -22.04 -5.93 0.51
N GLU A 107 -21.40 -6.37 -0.58
CA GLU A 107 -19.99 -6.09 -0.84
C GLU A 107 -19.75 -4.60 -1.11
N LEU A 108 -18.69 -4.08 -0.50
CA LEU A 108 -18.17 -2.75 -0.82
C LEU A 108 -17.33 -2.80 -2.10
N SER A 109 -17.46 -1.79 -2.94
CA SER A 109 -16.73 -1.69 -4.21
C SER A 109 -15.24 -1.41 -4.03
N TYR A 110 -14.85 -0.82 -2.90
CA TYR A 110 -13.45 -0.49 -2.59
C TYR A 110 -12.70 -1.73 -2.07
N ARG A 111 -11.44 -1.87 -2.48
CA ARG A 111 -10.54 -2.94 -2.02
C ARG A 111 -9.59 -2.38 -0.97
N TYR A 112 -9.60 -2.96 0.22
CA TYR A 112 -8.87 -2.48 1.38
C TYR A 112 -7.50 -3.16 1.47
N SER A 113 -6.45 -2.40 1.77
CA SER A 113 -5.17 -2.98 2.16
C SER A 113 -5.21 -3.43 3.62
N ILE A 114 -4.22 -4.22 4.05
CA ILE A 114 -4.11 -4.64 5.45
C ILE A 114 -4.06 -3.47 6.44
N ASN A 115 -3.44 -2.36 6.04
CA ASN A 115 -3.33 -1.16 6.89
C ASN A 115 -4.65 -0.41 7.05
N ASP A 116 -5.60 -0.66 6.14
CA ASP A 116 -6.94 -0.07 6.19
C ASP A 116 -7.90 -0.89 7.06
N LEU A 117 -7.45 -2.02 7.62
CA LEU A 117 -8.29 -2.94 8.36
C LEU A 117 -7.85 -3.06 9.83
N GLN A 118 -8.83 -3.10 10.73
CA GLN A 118 -8.64 -3.44 12.12
C GLN A 118 -9.41 -4.72 12.45
N PHE A 119 -8.70 -5.78 12.86
CA PHE A 119 -9.33 -7.00 13.33
C PHE A 119 -10.18 -6.76 14.56
N VAL A 120 -11.39 -7.31 14.54
CA VAL A 120 -12.26 -7.40 15.71
C VAL A 120 -12.02 -8.77 16.32
N ASN A 121 -11.15 -8.84 17.34
CA ASN A 121 -10.97 -10.08 18.09
C ASN A 121 -12.31 -10.52 18.67
N ASN A 122 -12.73 -11.76 18.40
CA ASN A 122 -13.77 -12.40 19.18
C ASN A 122 -13.23 -12.56 20.61
N ILE A 123 -13.65 -11.68 21.52
CA ILE A 123 -13.49 -11.87 22.96
C ILE A 123 -14.47 -12.99 23.35
N THR A 124 -14.10 -14.22 23.05
CA THR A 124 -14.73 -15.41 23.60
C THR A 124 -13.66 -16.33 24.16
N LYS A 125 -12.92 -15.82 25.15
CA LYS A 125 -12.42 -16.67 26.24
C LYS A 125 -13.17 -16.26 27.50
N VAL A 126 -14.33 -16.90 27.69
CA VAL A 126 -14.93 -17.02 29.02
C VAL A 126 -13.95 -17.85 29.83
N ILE A 127 -13.23 -17.21 30.73
CA ILE A 127 -12.45 -17.92 31.75
C ILE A 127 -13.48 -18.42 32.77
N GLN A 128 -13.63 -19.74 32.85
CA GLN A 128 -14.30 -20.44 33.97
C GLN A 128 -13.46 -20.33 35.23
#